data_AF-A0A5K7ZZJ5-F1
#
_entry.id   AF-A0A5K7ZZJ5-F1
#
_cell.length_a   1.000
_cell.length_b   1.000
_cell.length_c   1.000
_cell.angle_alpha   90.00
_cell.angle_beta   90.00
_cell.angle_gamma   90.00
#
_symmetry.space_group_name_H-M   'P 1'
#
loop_
_entity.id
_entity.type
_entity.pdbx_description
1 polymer ?
#
loop_
_entity_poly.entity_id
_entity_poly.type
_entity_poly.pdbx_seq_one_letter_code
_entity_poly.pdbx_strand_id
1 'polypeptide(L)'
;MEDEMACPVCEREHIPTDQETCPQCGADLTCFRVLDELEETAATGGGNGAVTEPAENRLISEKRTASSFFWGILVASAVFIFAVGVYRFWTIEALVKEQQTIFRHKVEMVASRLDAAHEKQERFASLIEKHLETEGKRSVEKPPLQTDGDHPLPVDGHRETPPASQPQPESFDDTVDVATELSNPIAMGHAFHVYQATDTDTLWGIARRFYGAGYYYPVVLYHNPELSIYRMSQKDRIKLLKDADQARQIYKEIIVFEDNRRYWLYTARPGDTPVSIKMRYCPGKSCLPLSLDAEPRVRIRPGRKIKIQLAEGLQ
;
A
#
# COMPACT_ATOMS: atom_id res chain seq x y z
N MET A 1 -21.98 11.53 -45.05
CA MET A 1 -22.58 10.99 -43.82
C MET A 1 -21.39 10.68 -42.96
N GLU A 2 -21.26 11.35 -41.82
CA GLU A 2 -20.16 11.09 -40.90
C GLU A 2 -20.46 9.74 -40.24
N ASP A 3 -19.50 8.83 -40.21
CA ASP A 3 -19.68 7.51 -39.61
C ASP A 3 -19.76 7.68 -38.09
N GLU A 4 -20.89 7.25 -37.52
CA GLU A 4 -21.19 7.31 -36.10
C GLU A 4 -21.18 5.89 -35.51
N MET A 5 -20.56 5.73 -34.34
CA MET A 5 -20.55 4.45 -33.62
C MET A 5 -21.22 4.58 -32.25
N ALA A 6 -21.63 3.44 -31.68
CA ALA A 6 -22.12 3.34 -30.31
C ALA A 6 -21.00 2.86 -29.37
N CYS A 7 -20.94 3.41 -28.15
CA CYS A 7 -19.96 2.96 -27.16
C CYS A 7 -20.30 1.54 -26.66
N PRO A 8 -19.40 0.55 -26.75
CA PRO A 8 -19.68 -0.82 -26.31
C PRO A 8 -19.78 -0.97 -24.79
N VAL A 9 -19.38 0.04 -24.02
CA VAL A 9 -19.39 0.01 -22.55
C VAL A 9 -20.65 0.62 -21.97
N CYS A 10 -21.13 1.73 -22.54
CA CYS A 10 -22.25 2.49 -21.98
C CYS A 10 -23.38 2.76 -22.98
N GLU A 11 -23.32 2.16 -24.16
CA GLU A 11 -24.34 2.20 -25.23
C GLU A 11 -24.71 3.61 -25.71
N ARG A 12 -23.82 4.59 -25.49
CA ARG A 12 -24.04 5.95 -26.00
C ARG A 12 -23.88 5.96 -27.51
N GLU A 13 -24.93 6.36 -28.20
CA GLU A 13 -24.99 6.54 -29.65
C GLU A 13 -24.36 7.88 -30.09
N HIS A 14 -24.19 8.04 -31.41
CA HIS A 14 -23.69 9.26 -32.06
C HIS A 14 -22.29 9.68 -31.59
N ILE A 15 -21.37 8.72 -31.46
CA ILE A 15 -19.96 9.00 -31.18
C ILE A 15 -19.21 9.11 -32.51
N PRO A 16 -18.50 10.23 -32.77
CA PRO A 16 -17.64 10.36 -33.94
C PRO A 16 -16.57 9.26 -33.97
N THR A 17 -16.40 8.61 -35.12
CA THR A 17 -15.46 7.48 -35.25
C THR A 17 -13.99 7.86 -35.01
N ASP A 18 -13.64 9.15 -35.15
CA ASP A 18 -12.30 9.67 -34.87
C ASP A 18 -12.00 9.83 -33.37
N GLN A 19 -12.99 9.72 -32.48
CA GLN A 19 -12.82 9.94 -31.05
C GLN A 19 -12.14 8.75 -30.34
N GLU A 20 -11.03 9.00 -29.65
CA GLU A 20 -10.25 7.95 -28.95
C GLU A 20 -10.91 7.48 -27.65
N THR A 21 -11.71 8.32 -26.99
CA THR A 21 -12.32 8.02 -25.69
C THR A 21 -13.80 8.38 -25.64
N CYS A 22 -14.63 7.53 -25.04
CA CYS A 22 -16.05 7.80 -24.87
C CYS A 22 -16.28 9.00 -23.91
N PRO A 23 -17.04 10.04 -24.32
CA PRO A 23 -17.29 11.21 -23.47
C PRO A 23 -18.20 10.95 -22.27
N GLN A 24 -18.87 9.79 -22.18
CA GLN A 24 -19.74 9.45 -21.04
C GLN A 24 -19.04 8.60 -19.99
N CYS A 25 -18.29 7.56 -20.39
CA CYS A 25 -17.68 6.62 -19.45
C CYS A 25 -16.14 6.67 -19.42
N GLY A 26 -15.50 7.40 -20.34
CA GLY A 26 -14.04 7.46 -20.45
C GLY A 26 -13.39 6.17 -21.00
N ALA A 27 -14.18 5.24 -21.55
CA ALA A 27 -13.65 4.04 -22.17
C ALA A 27 -12.81 4.37 -23.42
N ASP A 28 -11.65 3.71 -23.55
CA ASP A 28 -10.78 3.82 -24.72
C ASP A 28 -11.37 3.03 -25.90
N LEU A 29 -11.76 3.77 -26.95
CA LEU A 29 -12.41 3.25 -28.15
C LEU A 29 -11.40 2.73 -29.19
N THR A 30 -10.10 2.98 -29.01
CA THR A 30 -9.06 2.48 -29.92
C THR A 30 -8.93 0.96 -29.84
N CYS A 31 -9.03 0.40 -28.62
CA CYS A 31 -8.94 -1.04 -28.39
C CYS A 31 -10.08 -1.81 -29.09
N PHE A 32 -11.29 -1.26 -29.08
CA PHE A 32 -12.45 -1.89 -29.72
C PHE A 32 -12.36 -1.88 -31.24
N ARG A 33 -11.84 -0.79 -31.85
CA ARG A 33 -11.58 -0.74 -33.30
C ARG A 33 -10.63 -1.84 -33.78
N VAL A 34 -9.59 -2.13 -33.01
CA VAL A 34 -8.64 -3.22 -33.34
C VAL A 34 -9.33 -4.58 -33.30
N LEU A 35 -10.28 -4.79 -32.39
CA LEU A 35 -11.04 -6.05 -32.32
C LEU A 35 -12.00 -6.20 -33.51
N ASP A 36 -12.66 -5.11 -33.93
CA ASP A 36 -13.55 -5.12 -35.09
C ASP A 36 -12.77 -5.40 -36.41
N GLU A 37 -11.57 -4.82 -36.57
CA GLU A 37 -10.68 -5.12 -37.70
C GLU A 37 -10.25 -6.60 -37.74
N LEU A 38 -10.05 -7.22 -36.57
CA LEU A 38 -9.73 -8.65 -36.48
C LEU A 38 -10.91 -9.54 -36.87
N GLU A 39 -12.14 -9.12 -36.58
CA GLU A 39 -13.34 -9.86 -36.97
C GLU A 39 -13.64 -9.73 -38.48
N GLU A 40 -13.44 -8.53 -39.06
CA GLU A 40 -13.55 -8.33 -40.52
C GLU A 40 -12.50 -9.14 -41.30
N THR A 41 -11.27 -9.20 -40.80
CA THR A 41 -10.22 -10.02 -41.44
C THR A 41 -10.52 -11.53 -41.32
N ALA A 42 -11.10 -11.98 -40.22
CA ALA A 42 -11.54 -13.37 -40.06
C ALA A 42 -12.73 -13.72 -40.97
N ALA A 43 -13.69 -12.80 -41.15
CA ALA A 43 -14.84 -12.99 -42.02
C ALA A 43 -14.48 -13.00 -43.52
N THR A 44 -13.47 -12.22 -43.92
CA THR A 44 -13.06 -12.10 -45.32
C THR A 44 -12.11 -13.24 -45.77
N GLY A 45 -11.55 -14.00 -44.82
CA GLY A 45 -10.61 -15.11 -45.09
C GLY A 45 -11.22 -16.45 -45.56
N GLY A 46 -12.55 -16.55 -45.69
CA GLY A 46 -13.26 -17.81 -46.03
C GLY A 46 -13.70 -17.99 -47.49
N GLY A 47 -13.43 -17.02 -48.37
CA GLY A 47 -13.99 -17.00 -49.73
C GLY A 47 -13.02 -17.44 -50.83
N ASN A 48 -13.17 -18.69 -51.29
CA ASN A 48 -12.81 -19.24 -52.61
C ASN A 48 -12.07 -18.30 -53.60
N GLY A 49 -10.75 -18.19 -53.44
CA GLY A 49 -9.85 -17.74 -54.50
C GLY A 49 -9.57 -18.89 -55.48
N ALA A 50 -10.39 -19.01 -56.52
CA ALA A 50 -10.05 -19.75 -57.73
C ALA A 50 -8.86 -19.05 -58.40
N VAL A 51 -7.65 -19.48 -58.04
CA VAL A 51 -6.42 -19.12 -58.73
C VAL A 51 -6.16 -20.19 -59.78
N THR A 52 -6.25 -19.76 -61.03
CA THR A 52 -5.88 -20.45 -62.25
C THR A 52 -4.49 -21.07 -62.13
N GLU A 53 -4.40 -22.39 -62.32
CA GLU A 53 -3.15 -23.11 -62.55
C GLU A 53 -2.38 -22.54 -63.76
N PRO A 54 -1.06 -22.38 -63.66
CA PRO A 54 -0.16 -22.74 -64.73
C PRO A 54 0.59 -24.02 -64.35
N ALA A 55 0.57 -24.95 -65.30
CA ALA A 55 1.25 -26.23 -65.25
C ALA A 55 2.75 -26.07 -64.99
N GLU A 56 3.23 -26.49 -63.82
CA GLU A 56 4.65 -26.68 -63.56
C GLU A 56 4.91 -27.99 -62.79
N ASN A 57 4.41 -29.09 -63.37
CA ASN A 57 4.82 -30.44 -62.99
C ASN A 57 6.16 -30.78 -63.67
N ARG A 58 7.29 -30.38 -63.09
CA ARG A 58 8.59 -31.06 -63.35
C ARG A 58 9.75 -30.83 -62.36
N LEU A 59 9.52 -30.36 -61.14
CA LEU A 59 10.59 -30.14 -60.15
C LEU A 59 10.23 -30.63 -58.73
N ILE A 60 9.82 -31.91 -58.60
CA ILE A 60 9.52 -32.54 -57.29
C ILE A 60 10.41 -33.76 -57.04
N SER A 61 11.73 -33.59 -57.14
CA SER A 61 12.70 -34.64 -56.73
C SER A 61 13.75 -34.18 -55.72
N GLU A 62 13.84 -32.89 -55.40
CA GLU A 62 14.92 -32.35 -54.54
C GLU A 62 14.46 -31.80 -53.18
N LYS A 63 13.17 -31.94 -52.81
CA LYS A 63 12.63 -31.40 -51.54
C LYS A 63 12.64 -32.40 -50.35
N ARG A 64 13.08 -33.64 -50.53
CA ARG A 64 13.08 -34.64 -49.44
C ARG A 64 14.17 -34.41 -48.39
N THR A 65 15.25 -33.69 -48.70
CA THR A 65 16.33 -33.40 -47.73
C THR A 65 16.02 -32.19 -46.84
N ALA A 66 15.33 -31.16 -47.35
CA ALA A 66 14.99 -29.97 -46.55
C ALA A 66 13.95 -30.25 -45.43
N SER A 67 13.05 -31.21 -45.64
CA SER A 67 12.03 -31.58 -44.63
C SER A 67 12.63 -32.25 -43.38
N SER A 68 13.73 -32.99 -43.54
CA SER A 68 14.37 -33.69 -42.42
C SER A 68 15.03 -32.74 -41.41
N PHE A 69 15.63 -31.64 -41.89
CA PHE A 69 16.23 -30.62 -41.03
C PHE A 69 15.20 -29.90 -40.15
N PHE A 70 14.02 -29.60 -40.71
CA PHE A 70 12.97 -28.91 -39.97
C PHE A 70 12.45 -29.75 -38.79
N TRP A 71 12.28 -31.05 -38.99
CA TRP A 71 11.92 -31.98 -37.92
C TRP A 71 12.99 -32.08 -36.83
N GLY A 72 14.27 -32.06 -37.20
CA GLY A 72 15.37 -32.04 -36.23
C GLY A 72 15.32 -30.82 -35.30
N ILE A 73 15.06 -29.64 -35.85
CA ILE A 73 14.94 -28.39 -35.07
C ILE A 73 13.72 -28.42 -34.15
N LEU A 74 12.59 -28.94 -34.64
CA LEU A 74 11.35 -29.05 -33.87
C LEU A 74 11.48 -30.00 -32.67
N VAL A 75 12.18 -31.13 -32.85
CA VAL A 75 12.46 -32.06 -31.74
C VAL A 75 13.44 -31.44 -30.74
N ALA A 76 14.49 -30.77 -31.23
CA ALA A 76 15.46 -30.11 -30.36
C ALA A 76 14.82 -28.98 -29.52
N SER A 77 13.93 -28.19 -30.11
CA SER A 77 13.22 -27.12 -29.39
C SER A 77 12.25 -27.70 -28.35
N ALA A 78 11.52 -28.78 -28.67
CA ALA A 78 10.66 -29.46 -27.72
C ALA A 78 11.42 -30.00 -26.50
N VAL A 79 12.60 -30.61 -26.73
CA VAL A 79 13.47 -31.09 -25.64
C VAL A 79 13.99 -29.94 -24.80
N PHE A 80 14.38 -28.81 -25.41
CA PHE A 80 14.83 -27.63 -24.68
C PHE A 80 13.73 -27.03 -23.81
N ILE A 81 12.51 -26.87 -24.34
CA ILE A 81 11.36 -26.37 -23.57
C ILE A 81 11.06 -27.30 -22.40
N PHE A 82 11.10 -28.62 -22.61
CA PHE A 82 10.89 -29.59 -21.54
C PHE A 82 11.96 -29.49 -20.44
N ALA A 83 13.24 -29.37 -20.82
CA ALA A 83 14.32 -29.19 -19.86
C ALA A 83 14.18 -27.90 -19.03
N VAL A 84 13.78 -26.79 -19.67
CA VAL A 84 13.48 -25.53 -18.97
C VAL A 84 12.29 -25.69 -18.03
N GLY A 85 11.25 -26.41 -18.45
CA GLY A 85 10.09 -26.74 -17.62
C GLY A 85 10.46 -27.53 -16.37
N VAL A 86 11.26 -28.58 -16.51
CA VAL A 86 11.77 -29.38 -15.38
C VAL A 86 12.63 -28.51 -14.45
N TYR A 87 13.55 -27.70 -14.99
CA TYR A 87 14.36 -26.79 -14.19
C TYR A 87 13.52 -25.79 -13.39
N ARG A 88 12.49 -25.20 -14.03
CA ARG A 88 11.55 -24.29 -13.36
C ARG A 88 10.75 -25.00 -12.27
N PHE A 89 10.31 -26.23 -12.53
CA PHE A 89 9.58 -27.03 -11.55
C PHE A 89 10.42 -27.32 -10.30
N TRP A 90 11.69 -27.74 -10.48
CA TRP A 90 12.63 -27.95 -9.38
C TRP A 90 12.88 -26.66 -8.57
N THR A 91 12.98 -25.53 -9.24
CA THR A 91 13.15 -24.22 -8.58
C THR A 91 11.92 -23.86 -7.73
N ILE A 92 10.72 -24.14 -8.23
CA ILE A 92 9.47 -23.90 -7.49
C ILE A 92 9.38 -24.82 -6.27
N GLU A 93 9.77 -26.08 -6.39
CA GLU A 93 9.76 -27.02 -5.25
C GLU A 93 10.67 -26.53 -4.10
N ALA A 94 11.85 -26.02 -4.43
CA ALA A 94 12.76 -25.43 -3.45
C ALA A 94 12.13 -24.23 -2.73
N LEU A 95 11.47 -23.34 -3.47
CA LEU A 95 10.77 -22.18 -2.92
C LEU A 95 9.58 -22.58 -2.03
N VAL A 96 8.82 -23.60 -2.43
CA VAL A 96 7.67 -24.10 -1.65
C VAL A 96 8.14 -24.73 -0.34
N LYS A 97 9.25 -25.47 -0.34
CA LYS A 97 9.85 -26.00 0.89
C LYS A 97 10.25 -24.89 1.86
N GLU A 98 10.86 -23.82 1.37
CA GLU A 98 11.21 -22.66 2.21
C GLU A 98 9.94 -22.00 2.80
N GLN A 99 8.91 -21.78 1.98
CA GLN A 99 7.64 -21.22 2.46
C GLN A 99 6.95 -22.10 3.51
N GLN A 100 6.97 -23.42 3.34
CA GLN A 100 6.41 -24.36 4.33
C GLN A 100 7.12 -24.27 5.69
N THR A 101 8.44 -24.09 5.71
CA THR A 101 9.18 -23.94 6.98
C THR A 101 8.80 -22.65 7.70
N ILE A 102 8.70 -21.53 6.96
CA ILE A 102 8.27 -20.24 7.52
C ILE A 102 6.84 -20.33 8.04
N PHE A 103 5.94 -20.97 7.28
CA PHE A 103 4.56 -21.16 7.70
C PHE A 103 4.45 -22.03 8.95
N ARG A 104 5.17 -23.16 9.02
CA ARG A 104 5.19 -24.03 10.21
C ARG A 104 5.68 -23.27 11.45
N HIS A 105 6.76 -22.49 11.32
CA HIS A 105 7.27 -21.67 12.42
C HIS A 105 6.25 -20.62 12.89
N LYS A 106 5.50 -19.99 11.96
CA LYS A 106 4.42 -19.06 12.32
C LYS A 106 3.27 -19.76 13.04
N VAL A 107 2.87 -20.96 12.59
CA VAL A 107 1.82 -21.75 13.24
C VAL A 107 2.23 -22.15 14.66
N GLU A 108 3.48 -22.58 14.86
CA GLU A 108 4.02 -22.94 16.18
C GLU A 108 4.09 -21.72 17.12
N MET A 109 4.45 -20.54 16.60
CA MET A 109 4.40 -19.29 17.37
C MET A 109 2.97 -18.90 17.76
N VAL A 110 1.98 -19.13 16.90
CA VAL A 110 0.58 -18.86 17.23
C VAL A 110 0.06 -19.87 18.26
N ALA A 111 0.39 -21.15 18.12
CA ALA A 111 0.02 -22.19 19.08
C ALA A 111 0.58 -21.87 20.49
N SER A 112 1.87 -21.54 20.60
CA SER A 112 2.49 -21.15 21.88
C SER A 112 1.88 -19.89 22.50
N ARG A 113 1.44 -18.92 21.68
CA ARG A 113 0.71 -17.74 22.18
C ARG A 113 -0.69 -18.09 22.68
N LEU A 114 -1.35 -19.04 22.03
CA LEU A 114 -2.67 -19.52 22.44
C LEU A 114 -2.58 -20.24 23.80
N ASP A 115 -1.58 -21.11 23.96
CA ASP A 115 -1.31 -21.82 25.22
C ASP A 115 -1.00 -20.85 26.36
N ALA A 116 -0.15 -19.85 26.11
CA ALA A 116 0.17 -18.81 27.09
C ALA A 116 -1.05 -17.93 27.45
N ALA A 117 -1.98 -17.70 26.50
CA ALA A 117 -3.22 -16.98 26.77
C ALA A 117 -4.18 -17.83 27.61
N HIS A 118 -4.28 -19.13 27.31
CA HIS A 118 -5.08 -20.08 28.08
C HIS A 118 -4.59 -20.18 29.54
N GLU A 119 -3.28 -20.29 29.76
CA GLU A 119 -2.70 -20.31 31.11
C GLU A 119 -3.03 -19.02 31.90
N LYS A 120 -2.96 -17.85 31.24
CA LYS A 120 -3.36 -16.58 31.88
C LYS A 120 -4.84 -16.55 32.24
N GLN A 121 -5.70 -17.11 31.40
CA GLN A 121 -7.14 -17.20 31.65
C GLN A 121 -7.43 -18.12 32.84
N GLU A 122 -6.78 -19.27 32.95
CA GLU A 122 -6.92 -20.17 34.10
C GLU A 122 -6.42 -19.52 35.40
N ARG A 123 -5.27 -18.84 35.36
CA ARG A 123 -4.76 -18.09 36.53
C ARG A 123 -5.76 -17.02 36.96
N PHE A 124 -6.36 -16.29 36.03
CA PHE A 124 -7.36 -15.28 36.33
C PHE A 124 -8.63 -15.88 36.93
N ALA A 125 -9.12 -17.00 36.38
CA ALA A 125 -10.26 -17.73 36.95
C ALA A 125 -9.99 -18.18 38.40
N SER A 126 -8.80 -18.71 38.68
CA SER A 126 -8.41 -19.11 40.06
C SER A 126 -8.33 -17.94 41.04
N LEU A 127 -7.98 -16.74 40.57
CA LEU A 127 -7.95 -15.53 41.39
C LEU A 127 -9.36 -15.04 41.75
N ILE A 128 -10.31 -15.13 40.81
CA ILE A 128 -11.71 -14.80 41.05
C ILE A 128 -12.30 -15.73 42.11
N GLU A 129 -12.07 -17.04 42.00
CA GLU A 129 -12.56 -18.04 42.97
C GLU A 129 -12.04 -17.76 44.38
N LYS A 130 -10.74 -17.48 44.53
CA LYS A 130 -10.15 -17.08 45.83
C LYS A 130 -10.74 -15.78 46.39
N HIS A 131 -11.07 -14.82 45.53
CA HIS A 131 -11.66 -13.55 45.98
C HIS A 131 -13.08 -13.76 46.52
N LEU A 132 -13.89 -14.56 45.82
CA LEU A 132 -15.24 -14.91 46.25
C LEU A 132 -15.25 -15.68 47.59
N GLU A 133 -14.31 -16.60 47.80
CA GLU A 133 -14.16 -17.28 49.10
C GLU A 133 -13.79 -16.32 50.25
N THR A 134 -12.99 -15.29 49.95
CA THR A 134 -12.53 -14.31 50.95
C THR A 134 -13.65 -13.34 51.34
N GLU A 135 -14.45 -12.89 50.36
CA GLU A 135 -15.61 -12.02 50.61
C GLU A 135 -16.76 -12.75 51.30
N GLY A 136 -16.98 -14.03 50.99
CA GLY A 136 -18.01 -14.85 51.65
C GLY A 136 -17.83 -15.00 53.16
N LYS A 137 -16.60 -14.91 53.67
CA LYS A 137 -16.31 -14.94 55.12
C LYS A 137 -16.46 -13.58 55.81
N ARG A 138 -16.55 -12.47 55.08
CA ARG A 138 -16.60 -11.10 55.64
C ARG A 138 -18.03 -10.56 55.84
N SER A 139 -19.06 -11.31 55.45
CA SER A 139 -20.46 -10.85 55.44
C SER A 139 -21.28 -11.18 56.71
N VAL A 140 -20.64 -11.35 57.88
CA VAL A 140 -21.37 -11.58 59.16
C VAL A 140 -21.32 -10.38 60.11
N GLU A 141 -20.49 -9.36 59.88
CA GLU A 141 -20.46 -8.18 60.74
C GLU A 141 -21.22 -7.02 60.11
N LYS A 142 -22.53 -7.01 60.37
CA LYS A 142 -23.47 -5.95 60.02
C LYS A 142 -23.06 -4.66 60.75
N PRO A 143 -22.62 -3.59 60.05
CA PRO A 143 -22.35 -2.32 60.71
C PRO A 143 -23.66 -1.70 61.19
N PRO A 144 -23.70 -1.09 62.39
CA PRO A 144 -24.87 -0.37 62.85
C PRO A 144 -25.14 0.83 61.93
N LEU A 145 -26.39 0.90 61.49
CA LEU A 145 -26.95 1.97 60.68
C LEU A 145 -26.90 3.28 61.49
N GLN A 146 -25.93 4.15 61.19
CA GLN A 146 -25.95 5.54 61.64
C GLN A 146 -26.73 6.37 60.61
N THR A 147 -27.98 6.66 60.97
CA THR A 147 -28.78 7.76 60.44
C THR A 147 -28.43 9.02 61.22
N ASP A 148 -27.61 9.88 60.63
CA ASP A 148 -27.46 11.30 60.95
C ASP A 148 -27.03 11.93 59.62
N GLY A 149 -27.56 13.03 59.14
CA GLY A 149 -28.29 14.12 59.75
C GLY A 149 -28.04 15.30 58.80
N ASP A 150 -29.08 16.08 58.55
CA ASP A 150 -29.12 17.20 57.62
C ASP A 150 -27.89 18.10 57.69
N HIS A 151 -27.27 18.38 56.55
CA HIS A 151 -26.42 19.57 56.40
C HIS A 151 -26.75 20.39 55.15
N PRO A 152 -26.88 21.72 55.29
CA PRO A 152 -27.45 22.59 54.28
C PRO A 152 -26.42 23.04 53.25
N LEU A 153 -26.94 23.32 52.06
CA LEU A 153 -26.28 24.01 50.96
C LEU A 153 -25.71 25.37 51.39
N PRO A 154 -24.46 25.73 51.02
CA PRO A 154 -24.01 27.11 50.99
C PRO A 154 -24.40 27.75 49.66
N VAL A 155 -25.20 28.79 49.80
CA VAL A 155 -25.61 29.79 48.81
C VAL A 155 -24.46 30.79 48.56
N ASP A 156 -24.29 31.15 47.29
CA ASP A 156 -23.68 32.34 46.68
C ASP A 156 -22.33 32.91 47.16
N GLY A 157 -21.40 32.99 46.19
CA GLY A 157 -20.21 33.84 46.26
C GLY A 157 -19.80 34.29 44.86
N HIS A 158 -20.10 35.54 44.54
CA HIS A 158 -19.65 36.30 43.38
C HIS A 158 -18.20 35.98 42.97
N ARG A 159 -17.98 35.69 41.67
CA ARG A 159 -16.66 35.83 41.07
C ARG A 159 -16.73 36.76 39.87
N GLU A 160 -16.07 37.89 40.06
CA GLU A 160 -15.93 39.02 39.16
C GLU A 160 -15.33 38.61 37.81
N THR A 161 -15.92 39.18 36.77
CA THR A 161 -15.41 39.21 35.41
C THR A 161 -14.11 40.04 35.36
N PRO A 162 -12.98 39.49 34.89
CA PRO A 162 -11.80 40.32 34.61
C PRO A 162 -12.01 41.12 33.32
N PRO A 163 -11.55 42.39 33.26
CA PRO A 163 -11.72 43.22 32.07
C PRO A 163 -10.83 42.74 30.91
N ALA A 164 -11.42 42.80 29.72
CA ALA A 164 -10.76 42.65 28.45
C ALA A 164 -9.55 43.59 28.35
N SER A 165 -8.35 43.01 28.35
CA SER A 165 -7.12 43.71 28.00
C SER A 165 -6.80 43.42 26.54
N GLN A 166 -6.63 44.51 25.79
CA GLN A 166 -6.28 44.56 24.37
C GLN A 166 -4.95 43.83 24.10
N PRO A 167 -4.79 43.17 22.94
CA PRO A 167 -3.49 42.67 22.51
C PRO A 167 -2.62 43.86 22.04
N GLN A 168 -1.53 44.12 22.77
CA GLN A 168 -0.41 44.90 22.23
C GLN A 168 0.37 44.07 21.21
N PRO A 169 0.95 44.71 20.17
CA PRO A 169 1.80 44.05 19.20
C PRO A 169 3.18 43.82 19.80
N GLU A 170 3.48 42.58 20.19
CA GLU A 170 4.84 42.20 20.54
C GLU A 170 5.70 42.16 19.28
N SER A 171 6.70 43.03 19.30
CA SER A 171 7.80 43.15 18.36
C SER A 171 8.52 41.82 18.19
N PHE A 172 8.68 41.46 16.92
CA PHE A 172 9.73 40.56 16.44
C PHE A 172 11.08 40.94 17.04
N ASP A 173 11.67 40.03 17.80
CA ASP A 173 13.11 39.99 18.02
C ASP A 173 13.61 38.69 17.39
N ASP A 174 14.20 38.85 16.21
CA ASP A 174 15.08 37.88 15.57
C ASP A 174 16.31 37.70 16.47
N THR A 175 16.55 36.50 16.99
CA THR A 175 17.84 35.79 16.85
C THR A 175 17.94 34.56 17.74
N VAL A 176 18.39 33.48 17.10
CA VAL A 176 19.36 32.46 17.52
C VAL A 176 18.86 31.05 17.23
N ASP A 177 19.38 30.55 16.11
CA ASP A 177 19.57 29.15 15.76
C ASP A 177 20.01 28.29 16.95
N VAL A 178 19.17 27.35 17.36
CA VAL A 178 19.63 26.01 17.73
C VAL A 178 18.59 25.01 17.25
N ALA A 179 18.89 24.40 16.10
CA ALA A 179 18.21 23.22 15.60
C ALA A 179 18.08 22.20 16.73
N THR A 180 16.86 22.07 17.26
CA THR A 180 16.51 20.95 18.12
C THR A 180 16.42 19.72 17.22
N GLU A 181 17.56 19.05 17.04
CA GLU A 181 17.63 17.66 16.60
C GLU A 181 16.92 16.81 17.67
N LEU A 182 15.59 16.74 17.57
CA LEU A 182 14.75 15.84 18.35
C LEU A 182 15.03 14.41 17.89
N SER A 183 16.11 13.85 18.47
CA SER A 183 16.20 12.51 19.05
C SER A 183 15.34 11.45 18.34
N ASN A 184 15.76 11.06 17.15
CA ASN A 184 15.41 9.76 16.58
C ASN A 184 16.57 8.81 16.96
N PRO A 185 16.40 7.85 17.88
CA PRO A 185 17.48 7.03 18.44
C PRO A 185 18.08 5.98 17.48
N ILE A 186 18.04 6.24 16.17
CA ILE A 186 18.66 5.43 15.12
C ILE A 186 19.49 6.36 14.22
N ALA A 187 20.43 7.08 14.82
CA ALA A 187 21.50 7.73 14.07
C ALA A 187 22.66 6.74 13.87
N MET A 188 22.36 5.51 13.43
CA MET A 188 23.37 4.76 12.69
C MET A 188 23.57 5.55 11.41
N GLY A 189 24.78 6.08 11.18
CA GLY A 189 25.08 7.00 10.09
C GLY A 189 24.82 6.37 8.74
N HIS A 190 23.57 6.39 8.28
CA HIS A 190 23.17 5.87 7.00
C HIS A 190 23.83 6.73 5.91
N ALA A 191 24.53 6.07 5.00
CA ALA A 191 25.10 6.76 3.85
C ALA A 191 23.98 7.03 2.84
N PHE A 192 23.71 8.32 2.59
CA PHE A 192 22.72 8.74 1.60
C PHE A 192 23.38 9.13 0.27
N HIS A 193 22.67 8.90 -0.82
CA HIS A 193 22.87 9.62 -2.07
C HIS A 193 21.71 10.60 -2.28
N VAL A 194 21.99 11.75 -2.89
CA VAL A 194 20.96 12.75 -3.22
C VAL A 194 20.63 12.60 -4.70
N TYR A 195 19.36 12.35 -4.98
CA TYR A 195 18.81 12.21 -6.31
C TYR A 195 17.95 13.42 -6.67
N GLN A 196 18.10 13.95 -7.88
CA GLN A 196 17.26 15.02 -8.39
C GLN A 196 16.09 14.38 -9.12
N ALA A 197 14.86 14.58 -8.62
CA ALA A 197 13.67 14.05 -9.28
C ALA A 197 13.41 14.73 -10.63
N THR A 198 12.73 14.04 -11.53
CA THR A 198 12.12 14.62 -12.75
C THR A 198 10.60 14.65 -12.62
N ASP A 199 9.92 15.34 -13.54
CA ASP A 199 8.44 15.39 -13.55
C ASP A 199 7.78 14.05 -13.93
N THR A 200 8.56 13.14 -14.52
CA THR A 200 8.13 11.80 -14.91
C THR A 200 8.44 10.76 -13.85
N ASP A 201 9.24 11.11 -12.83
CA ASP A 201 9.57 10.19 -11.76
C ASP A 201 8.38 10.00 -10.82
N THR A 202 8.21 8.76 -10.37
CA THR A 202 7.30 8.41 -9.29
C THR A 202 8.10 7.83 -8.15
N LEU A 203 7.64 7.99 -6.90
CA LEU A 203 8.31 7.36 -5.75
C LEU A 203 8.43 5.83 -5.92
N TRP A 204 7.44 5.20 -6.57
CA TRP A 204 7.47 3.78 -6.93
C TRP A 204 8.58 3.47 -7.94
N GLY A 205 8.68 4.25 -9.02
CA GLY A 205 9.73 4.09 -10.04
C GLY A 205 11.13 4.30 -9.47
N ILE A 206 11.30 5.30 -8.61
CA ILE A 206 12.56 5.58 -7.91
C ILE A 206 12.91 4.41 -6.98
N ALA A 207 11.98 3.97 -6.13
CA ALA A 207 12.23 2.83 -5.24
C ALA A 207 12.56 1.54 -6.02
N ARG A 208 11.90 1.30 -7.17
CA ARG A 208 12.21 0.19 -8.05
C ARG A 208 13.62 0.29 -8.63
N ARG A 209 14.03 1.49 -9.07
CA ARG A 209 15.35 1.74 -9.66
C ARG A 209 16.47 1.56 -8.63
N PHE A 210 16.30 2.05 -7.41
CA PHE A 210 17.36 2.05 -6.40
C PHE A 210 17.34 0.86 -5.44
N TYR A 211 16.17 0.26 -5.18
CA TYR A 211 16.02 -0.85 -4.22
C TYR A 211 15.50 -2.14 -4.87
N GLY A 212 15.34 -2.17 -6.20
CA GLY A 212 14.92 -3.34 -6.98
C GLY A 212 13.41 -3.58 -7.02
N ALA A 213 12.61 -2.95 -6.15
CA ALA A 213 11.15 -3.08 -6.15
C ALA A 213 10.44 -1.80 -5.73
N GLY A 214 9.36 -1.46 -6.44
CA GLY A 214 8.64 -0.20 -6.21
C GLY A 214 7.91 -0.12 -4.88
N TYR A 215 7.57 -1.26 -4.27
CA TYR A 215 6.92 -1.29 -2.96
C TYR A 215 7.78 -0.72 -1.82
N TYR A 216 9.09 -0.50 -2.03
CA TYR A 216 9.96 0.17 -1.07
C TYR A 216 9.80 1.69 -1.01
N TYR A 217 8.90 2.29 -1.79
CA TYR A 217 8.65 3.74 -1.77
C TYR A 217 8.35 4.35 -0.38
N PRO A 218 7.75 3.64 0.61
CA PRO A 218 7.58 4.20 1.96
C PRO A 218 8.91 4.46 2.67
N VAL A 219 9.99 3.73 2.31
CA VAL A 219 11.35 3.99 2.81
C VAL A 219 11.87 5.32 2.25
N VAL A 220 11.55 5.63 1.00
CA VAL A 220 11.87 6.95 0.41
C VAL A 220 11.16 8.05 1.19
N LEU A 221 9.86 7.90 1.47
CA LEU A 221 9.11 8.87 2.27
C LEU A 221 9.61 8.98 3.72
N TYR A 222 10.06 7.88 4.31
CA TYR A 222 10.61 7.86 5.67
C TYR A 222 11.79 8.81 5.82
N HIS A 223 12.64 8.92 4.79
CA HIS A 223 13.78 9.85 4.76
C HIS A 223 13.49 11.20 4.11
N ASN A 224 12.38 11.32 3.37
CA ASN A 224 11.96 12.53 2.62
C ASN A 224 10.50 12.88 2.94
N PRO A 225 10.22 13.24 4.20
CA PRO A 225 8.90 13.46 4.76
C PRO A 225 8.14 14.69 4.23
N GLU A 226 8.87 15.63 3.63
CA GLU A 226 8.32 16.79 2.93
C GLU A 226 7.68 16.42 1.60
N LEU A 227 8.03 15.26 1.04
CA LEU A 227 7.49 14.80 -0.24
C LEU A 227 6.03 14.39 -0.11
N SER A 228 5.26 14.68 -1.16
CA SER A 228 3.93 14.11 -1.37
C SER A 228 4.02 12.89 -2.28
N ILE A 229 3.12 11.92 -2.08
CA ILE A 229 3.05 10.73 -2.95
C ILE A 229 2.69 11.09 -4.40
N TYR A 230 1.95 12.18 -4.60
CA TYR A 230 1.34 12.54 -5.89
C TYR A 230 1.85 13.84 -6.49
N ARG A 231 2.75 14.54 -5.79
CA ARG A 231 3.36 15.78 -6.27
C ARG A 231 4.85 15.65 -6.08
N MET A 232 5.52 15.32 -7.18
CA MET A 232 6.96 15.41 -7.32
C MET A 232 7.25 16.47 -8.38
N SER A 233 8.26 17.30 -8.14
CA SER A 233 8.71 18.35 -9.05
C SER A 233 10.17 18.15 -9.38
N GLN A 234 10.64 18.63 -10.55
CA GLN A 234 12.07 18.67 -10.87
C GLN A 234 12.96 19.34 -9.82
N LYS A 235 12.38 20.11 -8.89
CA LYS A 235 13.11 20.81 -7.82
C LYS A 235 13.38 19.93 -6.61
N ASP A 236 12.71 18.79 -6.48
CA ASP A 236 12.80 17.95 -5.30
C ASP A 236 14.12 17.18 -5.27
N ARG A 237 14.83 17.31 -4.14
CA ARG A 237 16.09 16.59 -3.86
C ARG A 237 15.79 15.46 -2.89
N ILE A 238 15.91 14.23 -3.37
CA ILE A 238 15.50 13.03 -2.63
C ILE A 238 16.74 12.35 -2.04
N LYS A 239 16.75 12.20 -0.72
CA LYS A 239 17.72 11.41 0.03
C LYS A 239 17.36 9.93 -0.08
N LEU A 240 18.25 9.15 -0.65
CA LEU A 240 18.06 7.71 -0.86
C LEU A 240 19.20 6.95 -0.19
N LEU A 241 18.90 5.81 0.40
CA LEU A 241 19.90 4.96 1.04
C LEU A 241 20.80 4.36 -0.03
N LYS A 242 22.11 4.33 0.20
CA LYS A 242 23.04 3.65 -0.72
C LYS A 242 22.90 2.13 -0.68
N ASP A 243 22.43 1.59 0.44
CA ASP A 243 22.34 0.15 0.69
C ASP A 243 20.87 -0.32 0.64
N ALA A 244 20.57 -1.21 -0.31
CA ALA A 244 19.24 -1.78 -0.50
C ALA A 244 18.83 -2.73 0.64
N ASP A 245 19.80 -3.37 1.33
CA ASP A 245 19.50 -4.23 2.47
C ASP A 245 19.05 -3.40 3.69
N GLN A 246 19.63 -2.21 3.87
CA GLN A 246 19.14 -1.24 4.87
C GLN A 246 17.71 -0.78 4.55
N ALA A 247 17.42 -0.48 3.27
CA ALA A 247 16.06 -0.14 2.86
C ALA A 247 15.07 -1.28 3.19
N ARG A 248 15.49 -2.53 2.98
CA ARG A 248 14.69 -3.71 3.35
C ARG A 248 14.46 -3.84 4.85
N GLN A 249 15.47 -3.56 5.68
CA GLN A 249 15.33 -3.55 7.14
C GLN A 249 14.34 -2.48 7.60
N ILE A 250 14.52 -1.23 7.18
CA ILE A 250 13.62 -0.13 7.52
C ILE A 250 12.20 -0.42 7.06
N TYR A 251 12.03 -0.99 5.85
CA TYR A 251 10.72 -1.38 5.35
C TYR A 251 9.99 -2.34 6.31
N LYS A 252 10.69 -3.35 6.84
CA LYS A 252 10.10 -4.29 7.82
C LYS A 252 9.70 -3.60 9.13
N GLU A 253 10.39 -2.53 9.51
CA GLU A 253 10.10 -1.78 10.73
C GLU A 253 8.93 -0.81 10.59
N ILE A 254 8.79 -0.19 9.42
CA ILE A 254 7.78 0.86 9.18
C ILE A 254 6.50 0.33 8.55
N ILE A 255 6.45 -0.94 8.13
CA ILE A 255 5.28 -1.55 7.48
C ILE A 255 4.64 -2.59 8.40
N VAL A 256 3.33 -2.49 8.56
CA VAL A 256 2.51 -3.43 9.31
C VAL A 256 1.41 -3.98 8.40
N PHE A 257 1.09 -5.26 8.59
CA PHE A 257 -0.01 -5.94 7.91
C PHE A 257 -1.12 -6.24 8.91
N GLU A 258 -2.33 -5.77 8.63
CA GLU A 258 -3.54 -5.99 9.44
C GLU A 258 -4.72 -6.24 8.48
N ASP A 259 -5.52 -7.27 8.73
CA ASP A 259 -6.69 -7.63 7.90
C ASP A 259 -6.39 -7.70 6.39
N ASN A 260 -5.24 -8.31 6.05
CA ASN A 260 -4.72 -8.40 4.68
C ASN A 260 -4.42 -7.05 4.00
N ARG A 261 -4.41 -5.94 4.74
CA ARG A 261 -4.08 -4.60 4.27
C ARG A 261 -2.70 -4.19 4.75
N ARG A 262 -2.02 -3.37 3.94
CA ARG A 262 -0.68 -2.85 4.25
C ARG A 262 -0.76 -1.42 4.78
N TYR A 263 -0.13 -1.18 5.91
CA TYR A 263 -0.06 0.12 6.55
C TYR A 263 1.39 0.58 6.71
N TRP A 264 1.62 1.87 6.43
CA TRP A 264 2.84 2.56 6.81
C TRP A 264 2.67 3.23 8.17
N LEU A 265 3.59 2.95 9.10
CA LEU A 265 3.71 3.59 10.41
C LEU A 265 4.41 4.94 10.28
N TYR A 266 3.64 5.96 9.89
CA TYR A 266 4.09 7.34 9.83
C TYR A 266 4.34 7.91 11.23
N THR A 267 5.41 8.69 11.39
CA THR A 267 5.72 9.38 12.65
C THR A 267 5.34 10.84 12.51
N ALA A 268 4.34 11.28 13.27
CA ALA A 268 3.86 12.66 13.23
C ALA A 268 4.95 13.67 13.59
N ARG A 269 4.91 14.81 12.93
CA ARG A 269 5.89 15.90 13.07
C ARG A 269 5.29 17.11 13.78
N PRO A 270 6.14 18.02 14.27
CA PRO A 270 5.68 19.36 14.68
C PRO A 270 4.89 20.03 13.55
N GLY A 271 3.67 20.47 13.86
CA GLY A 271 2.78 21.13 12.90
C GLY A 271 1.90 20.20 12.06
N ASP A 272 2.09 18.87 12.14
CA ASP A 272 1.22 17.95 11.41
C ASP A 272 -0.22 18.01 11.94
N THR A 273 -1.16 18.20 11.02
CA THR A 273 -2.60 18.09 11.24
C THR A 273 -3.15 16.88 10.49
N PRO A 274 -4.29 16.29 10.91
CA PRO A 274 -4.97 15.24 10.16
C PRO A 274 -5.17 15.62 8.68
N VAL A 275 -5.55 16.87 8.43
CA VAL A 275 -5.76 17.43 7.09
C VAL A 275 -4.46 17.47 6.29
N SER A 276 -3.36 17.97 6.86
CA SER A 276 -2.08 18.05 6.16
C SER A 276 -1.52 16.66 5.79
N ILE A 277 -1.64 15.68 6.70
CA ILE A 277 -1.22 14.29 6.46
C ILE A 277 -2.08 13.69 5.36
N LYS A 278 -3.41 13.88 5.43
CA LYS A 278 -4.35 13.42 4.40
C LYS A 278 -4.01 14.02 3.04
N MET A 279 -3.80 15.33 2.96
CA MET A 279 -3.47 15.99 1.69
C MET A 279 -2.13 15.51 1.11
N ARG A 280 -1.14 15.20 1.97
CA ARG A 280 0.20 14.80 1.52
C ARG A 280 0.27 13.36 1.02
N TYR A 281 -0.37 12.44 1.74
CA TYR A 281 -0.24 11.00 1.51
C TYR A 281 -1.53 10.34 1.00
N CYS A 282 -2.61 11.12 0.91
CA CYS A 282 -3.97 10.58 0.85
C CYS A 282 -4.99 11.43 0.06
N PRO A 283 -4.70 11.84 -1.18
CA PRO A 283 -5.62 12.66 -1.97
C PRO A 283 -6.86 11.90 -2.46
N GLY A 284 -6.85 10.55 -2.41
CA GLY A 284 -8.00 9.72 -2.79
C GLY A 284 -9.01 9.52 -1.65
N LYS A 285 -10.25 9.17 -1.99
CA LYS A 285 -11.34 8.92 -1.02
C LYS A 285 -11.10 7.68 -0.12
N SER A 286 -10.17 6.80 -0.45
CA SER A 286 -10.10 5.42 0.08
C SER A 286 -8.93 5.11 1.02
N CYS A 287 -8.00 6.04 1.27
CA CYS A 287 -6.80 5.75 2.06
C CYS A 287 -6.87 6.25 3.50
N LEU A 288 -8.07 6.61 3.97
CA LEU A 288 -8.24 7.26 5.26
C LEU A 288 -7.59 6.44 6.39
N PRO A 289 -6.74 7.08 7.22
CA PRO A 289 -6.25 6.48 8.44
C PRO A 289 -7.45 6.13 9.32
N LEU A 290 -7.65 4.83 9.60
CA LEU A 290 -8.77 4.30 10.38
C LEU A 290 -9.04 5.05 11.69
N SER A 291 -8.02 5.71 12.27
CA SER A 291 -8.09 6.42 13.55
C SER A 291 -8.28 7.93 13.46
N LEU A 292 -8.21 8.55 12.27
CA LEU A 292 -8.21 10.02 12.14
C LEU A 292 -9.59 10.60 11.77
N ASP A 293 -10.52 9.78 11.26
CA ASP A 293 -11.88 10.23 10.92
C ASP A 293 -12.79 10.43 12.14
N ALA A 294 -12.45 9.81 13.28
CA ALA A 294 -13.32 9.85 14.45
C ALA A 294 -13.45 11.25 15.06
N GLU A 295 -12.41 12.09 14.98
CA GLU A 295 -12.40 13.40 15.65
C GLU A 295 -11.50 14.44 14.95
N PRO A 296 -12.05 15.34 14.11
CA PRO A 296 -11.28 16.33 13.35
C PRO A 296 -10.55 17.38 14.24
N ARG A 297 -10.83 17.39 15.56
CA ARG A 297 -10.23 18.30 16.53
C ARG A 297 -9.05 17.70 17.31
N VAL A 298 -8.71 16.43 17.08
CA VAL A 298 -7.59 15.79 17.80
C VAL A 298 -6.28 16.40 17.33
N ARG A 299 -5.59 17.09 18.25
CA ARG A 299 -4.21 17.53 18.04
C ARG A 299 -3.30 16.32 17.98
N ILE A 300 -2.61 16.15 16.86
CA ILE A 300 -1.60 15.11 16.69
C ILE A 300 -0.34 15.56 17.43
N ARG A 301 0.12 14.75 18.39
CA ARG A 301 1.38 15.01 19.09
C ARG A 301 2.57 14.60 18.19
N PRO A 302 3.62 15.43 18.07
CA PRO A 302 4.86 15.02 17.42
C PRO A 302 5.40 13.71 18.01
N GLY A 303 5.99 12.85 17.18
CA GLY A 303 6.47 11.52 17.56
C GLY A 303 5.40 10.42 17.59
N ARG A 304 4.10 10.78 17.57
CA ARG A 304 3.02 9.78 17.55
C ARG A 304 3.07 8.97 16.25
N LYS A 305 2.99 7.65 16.35
CA LYS A 305 2.86 6.76 15.20
C LYS A 305 1.40 6.73 14.71
N ILE A 306 1.21 6.89 13.41
CA ILE A 306 -0.08 6.88 12.71
C ILE A 306 -0.02 5.84 11.60
N LYS A 307 -1.04 5.01 11.48
CA LYS A 307 -1.16 4.04 10.38
C LYS A 307 -1.75 4.71 9.16
N ILE A 308 -1.00 4.76 8.08
CA ILE A 308 -1.45 5.24 6.77
C ILE A 308 -1.64 4.00 5.87
N GLN A 309 -2.86 3.75 5.39
CA GLN A 309 -3.11 2.63 4.48
C GLN A 309 -2.43 2.92 3.14
N LEU A 310 -1.59 2.00 2.66
CA LEU A 310 -0.98 2.11 1.34
C LEU A 310 -1.93 1.54 0.29
N ALA A 311 -2.08 2.24 -0.83
CA ALA A 311 -2.93 1.78 -1.93
C ALA A 311 -2.36 0.48 -2.53
N GLU A 312 -3.23 -0.50 -2.74
CA GLU A 312 -2.91 -1.67 -3.55
C GLU A 312 -2.96 -1.24 -5.01
N GLY A 313 -1.82 -1.29 -5.72
CA GLY A 313 -1.79 -1.03 -7.17
C GLY A 313 -1.28 0.35 -7.61
N LEU A 314 -0.43 1.04 -6.84
CA LEU A 314 0.46 2.05 -7.43
C LEU A 314 1.45 1.33 -8.37
N GLN A 315 1.04 1.06 -9.61
CA GLN A 315 1.91 0.56 -10.69
C GLN A 315 2.06 1.62 -11.77
#